data_AF-A0A381W8E0-F1
#
_entry.id   AF-A0A381W8E0-F1
#
_cell.length_a   1.000
_cell.length_b   1.000
_cell.length_c   1.000
_cell.angle_alpha   90.00
_cell.angle_beta   90.00
_cell.angle_gamma   90.00
#
_symmetry.space_group_name_H-M   'P 1'
#
loop_
_entity.id
_entity.type
_entity.pdbx_description
1 polymer ?
#
loop_
_entity_poly.entity_id
_entity_poly.type
_entity_poly.pdbx_seq_one_letter_code
_entity_poly.pdbx_strand_id
1 'polypeptide(L)'
;VVARRLTPEQSLAVVRERLRAYADRGVFRGFSEQAPVAGRHRFRFSWLGARPLFLHYTPTTGTFVFRNLLPNIASRSLLSRDLQAFVSGRASPRLPAHRRVDRRRARIRCVASRGSASIELVATRNHHEYGVNRVVNLTHEIFLYLHTYQPEYMWENFDAPQE
;
A
#
# COMPACT_ATOMS: atom_id res chain seq x y z
N VAL A 1 23.73 -17.82 1.07
CA VAL A 1 24.04 -16.72 0.12
C VAL A 1 23.50 -15.42 0.70
N VAL A 2 24.36 -14.49 1.09
CA VAL A 2 23.93 -13.15 1.53
C VAL A 2 23.42 -12.43 0.30
N ALA A 3 22.12 -12.14 0.24
CA ALA A 3 21.53 -11.41 -0.88
C ALA A 3 22.24 -10.05 -1.02
N ARG A 4 22.68 -9.73 -2.25
CA ARG A 4 23.31 -8.44 -2.58
C ARG A 4 22.42 -7.30 -2.08
N ARG A 5 22.99 -6.41 -1.25
CA ARG A 5 22.31 -5.17 -0.89
C ARG A 5 22.23 -4.28 -2.13
N LEU A 6 21.05 -3.77 -2.42
CA LEU A 6 20.81 -2.85 -3.52
C LEU A 6 21.14 -1.45 -3.02
N THR A 7 21.72 -0.62 -3.89
CA THR A 7 21.82 0.81 -3.60
C THR A 7 20.43 1.45 -3.67
N PRO A 8 20.21 2.65 -3.09
CA PRO A 8 18.95 3.38 -3.21
C PRO A 8 18.43 3.47 -4.66
N GLU A 9 19.32 3.70 -5.62
CA GLU A 9 19.01 3.82 -7.06
C GLU A 9 18.57 2.47 -7.64
N GLN A 10 19.27 1.38 -7.29
CA GLN A 10 18.91 0.02 -7.71
C GLN A 10 17.57 -0.41 -7.10
N SER A 11 17.36 -0.12 -5.82
CA SER A 11 16.09 -0.38 -5.13
C SER A 11 14.93 0.40 -5.74
N LEU A 12 15.17 1.64 -6.17
CA LEU A 12 14.18 2.44 -6.91
C LEU A 12 13.87 1.83 -8.27
N ALA A 13 14.88 1.42 -9.04
CA ALA A 13 14.69 0.81 -10.35
C ALA A 13 13.80 -0.45 -10.25
N VAL A 14 14.08 -1.33 -9.28
CA VAL A 14 13.26 -2.53 -9.01
C VAL A 14 11.81 -2.16 -8.67
N VAL A 15 11.60 -1.17 -7.80
CA VAL A 15 10.23 -0.74 -7.43
C VAL A 15 9.49 -0.15 -8.63
N ARG A 16 10.17 0.69 -9.43
CA ARG A 16 9.60 1.30 -10.63
C ARG A 16 9.18 0.24 -11.65
N GLU A 17 10.05 -0.73 -11.92
CA GLU A 17 9.78 -1.85 -12.83
C GLU A 17 8.55 -2.65 -12.37
N ARG A 18 8.47 -2.97 -11.08
CA ARG A 18 7.34 -3.73 -10.52
C ARG A 18 6.03 -2.96 -10.61
N LEU A 19 6.02 -1.67 -10.27
CA LEU A 19 4.83 -0.82 -10.42
C LEU A 19 4.42 -0.70 -11.88
N ARG A 20 5.37 -0.57 -12.81
CA ARG A 20 5.08 -0.56 -14.25
C ARG A 20 4.42 -1.87 -14.69
N ALA A 21 4.97 -3.01 -14.28
CA ALA A 21 4.39 -4.32 -14.59
C ALA A 21 2.96 -4.50 -14.06
N TYR A 22 2.63 -3.92 -12.89
CA TYR A 22 1.25 -3.90 -12.40
C TYR A 22 0.34 -3.01 -13.25
N ALA A 23 0.82 -1.84 -13.67
CA ALA A 23 0.08 -0.94 -14.56
C ALA A 23 -0.20 -1.60 -15.92
N ASP A 24 0.80 -2.23 -16.51
CA ASP A 24 0.72 -2.86 -17.83
C ASP A 24 -0.27 -4.04 -17.83
N ARG A 25 -0.42 -4.71 -16.68
CA ARG A 25 -1.44 -5.76 -16.46
C ARG A 25 -2.83 -5.21 -16.15
N GLY A 26 -3.01 -3.89 -16.13
CA GLY A 26 -4.28 -3.24 -15.84
C GLY A 26 -4.69 -3.24 -14.37
N VAL A 27 -3.78 -3.54 -13.43
CA VAL A 27 -4.11 -3.50 -11.99
C VAL A 27 -4.44 -2.07 -11.54
N PHE A 28 -3.77 -1.07 -12.12
CA PHE A 28 -4.12 0.33 -11.97
C PHE A 28 -3.86 1.10 -13.26
N ARG A 29 -4.56 2.21 -13.44
CA ARG A 29 -4.52 3.08 -14.62
C ARG A 29 -3.73 4.36 -14.35
N GLY A 30 -3.27 5.05 -15.40
CA GLY A 30 -2.65 6.38 -15.28
C GLY A 30 -1.33 6.41 -14.50
N PHE A 31 -0.55 5.32 -14.56
CA PHE A 31 0.70 5.19 -13.80
C PHE A 31 1.76 6.21 -14.25
N SER A 32 2.15 7.07 -13.32
CA SER A 32 3.16 8.12 -13.49
C SER A 32 4.06 8.25 -12.26
N GLU A 33 5.30 8.69 -12.46
CA GLU A 33 6.22 9.05 -11.39
C GLU A 33 6.34 10.58 -11.32
N GLN A 34 6.30 11.13 -10.13
CA GLN A 34 6.50 12.56 -9.87
C GLN A 34 7.93 12.82 -9.37
N ALA A 35 8.39 14.06 -9.54
CA ALA A 35 9.69 14.49 -9.03
C ALA A 35 9.83 14.16 -7.53
N PRO A 36 10.97 13.59 -7.10
CA PRO A 36 11.17 13.22 -5.71
C PRO A 36 11.26 14.48 -4.84
N VAL A 37 10.70 14.39 -3.63
CA VAL A 37 10.78 15.46 -2.62
C VAL A 37 11.47 14.91 -1.39
N ALA A 38 12.60 15.50 -1.00
CA ALA A 38 13.40 15.06 0.15
C ALA A 38 13.72 13.54 0.13
N GLY A 39 14.18 13.02 -1.01
CA GLY A 39 14.54 11.60 -1.18
C GLY A 39 13.35 10.62 -1.20
N ARG A 40 12.11 11.14 -1.22
CA ARG A 40 10.88 10.36 -1.31
C ARG A 40 10.31 10.45 -2.71
N HIS A 41 10.30 9.32 -3.40
CA HIS A 41 9.68 9.15 -4.70
C HIS A 41 8.17 9.03 -4.54
N ARG A 42 7.42 9.56 -5.50
CA ARG A 42 5.96 9.55 -5.47
C ARG A 42 5.43 9.00 -6.79
N PHE A 43 4.67 7.92 -6.69
CA PHE A 43 4.01 7.27 -7.80
C PHE A 43 2.52 7.56 -7.74
N ARG A 44 1.93 7.97 -8.86
CA ARG A 44 0.52 8.29 -9.00
C ARG A 44 -0.14 7.27 -9.92
N PHE A 45 -1.33 6.81 -9.55
CA PHE A 45 -2.17 5.95 -10.38
C PHE A 45 -3.63 5.97 -9.88
N SER A 46 -4.57 5.56 -10.72
CA SER A 46 -5.99 5.39 -10.39
C SER A 46 -6.33 3.91 -10.29
N TRP A 47 -7.02 3.50 -9.23
CA TRP A 47 -7.31 2.09 -8.96
C TRP A 47 -8.82 1.78 -8.95
N LEU A 48 -9.54 2.15 -7.90
CA LEU A 48 -10.98 1.84 -7.75
C LEU A 48 -11.92 2.93 -8.28
N GLY A 49 -11.47 4.19 -8.34
CA GLY A 49 -12.32 5.30 -8.74
C GLY A 49 -11.56 6.39 -9.50
N ALA A 50 -12.22 7.52 -9.70
CA ALA A 50 -11.63 8.66 -10.42
C ALA A 50 -10.49 9.33 -9.62
N ARG A 51 -10.52 9.25 -8.28
CA ARG A 51 -9.52 9.87 -7.42
C ARG A 51 -8.17 9.16 -7.56
N PRO A 52 -7.10 9.91 -7.86
CA PRO A 52 -5.76 9.36 -7.96
C PRO A 52 -5.25 8.96 -6.57
N LEU A 53 -4.61 7.80 -6.48
CA LEU A 53 -3.86 7.34 -5.32
C LEU A 53 -2.38 7.67 -5.48
N PHE A 54 -1.70 7.82 -4.35
CA PHE A 54 -0.27 8.10 -4.32
C PHE A 54 0.45 7.10 -3.42
N LEU A 55 1.39 6.38 -4.03
CA LEU A 55 2.35 5.56 -3.32
C LEU A 55 3.65 6.34 -3.16
N HIS A 56 4.01 6.62 -1.92
CA HIS A 56 5.30 7.21 -1.57
C HIS A 56 6.30 6.10 -1.31
N TYR A 57 7.51 6.23 -1.83
CA TYR A 57 8.59 5.29 -1.60
C TYR A 57 9.88 6.02 -1.21
N THR A 58 10.51 5.57 -0.13
CA THR A 58 11.80 6.07 0.34
C THR A 58 12.82 4.93 0.23
N PRO A 59 13.70 4.92 -0.79
CA PRO A 59 14.61 3.81 -1.04
C PRO A 59 15.59 3.55 0.10
N THR A 60 16.05 4.60 0.78
CA THR A 60 17.02 4.52 1.88
C THR A 60 16.49 3.74 3.09
N THR A 61 15.19 3.81 3.34
CA THR A 61 14.54 3.12 4.47
C THR A 61 13.72 1.91 4.03
N GLY A 62 13.49 1.73 2.72
CA GLY A 62 12.58 0.72 2.20
C GLY A 62 11.11 0.97 2.56
N THR A 63 10.75 2.22 2.88
CA THR A 63 9.40 2.58 3.34
C THR A 63 8.48 2.89 2.17
N PHE A 64 7.34 2.22 2.12
CA PHE A 64 6.21 2.44 1.23
C PHE A 64 5.06 3.02 2.02
N VAL A 65 4.43 4.09 1.53
CA VAL A 65 3.24 4.68 2.17
C VAL A 65 2.20 5.03 1.12
N PHE A 66 1.05 4.36 1.19
CA PHE A 66 -0.18 4.86 0.60
C PHE A 66 -0.77 5.89 1.55
N ARG A 67 -0.53 7.16 1.27
CA ARG A 67 -1.05 8.26 2.10
C ARG A 67 -2.52 8.50 1.78
N ASN A 68 -3.31 8.67 2.83
CA ASN A 68 -4.74 8.97 2.76
C ASN A 68 -5.47 7.99 1.82
N LEU A 69 -5.10 6.70 1.88
CA LEU A 69 -5.66 5.65 1.02
C LEU A 69 -7.18 5.58 1.18
N LEU A 70 -7.65 5.70 2.41
CA LEU A 70 -9.05 5.58 2.79
C LEU A 70 -9.51 6.89 3.45
N PRO A 71 -10.33 7.70 2.77
CA PRO A 71 -10.82 8.96 3.31
C PRO A 71 -11.91 8.72 4.37
N ASN A 72 -12.25 9.77 5.12
CA ASN A 72 -13.36 9.79 6.09
C ASN A 72 -13.32 8.71 7.18
N ILE A 73 -12.13 8.17 7.48
CA ILE A 73 -11.95 7.26 8.61
C ILE A 73 -11.54 8.06 9.84
N ALA A 74 -12.49 8.28 10.74
CA ALA A 74 -12.23 8.89 12.04
C ALA A 74 -11.24 8.04 12.85
N SER A 75 -10.29 8.70 13.52
CA SER A 75 -9.35 8.00 14.40
C SER A 75 -10.10 7.37 15.57
N ARG A 76 -9.76 6.13 15.94
CA ARG A 76 -10.37 5.36 17.03
C ARG A 76 -11.85 4.96 16.81
N SER A 77 -12.44 5.18 15.63
CA SER A 77 -13.73 4.59 15.25
C SER A 77 -13.66 3.06 15.20
N LEU A 78 -14.82 2.38 15.24
CA LEU A 78 -14.88 0.92 15.06
C LEU A 78 -14.23 0.50 13.74
N LEU A 79 -14.61 1.13 12.63
CA LEU A 79 -14.00 0.91 11.31
C LEU A 79 -12.46 1.05 11.34
N SER A 80 -11.93 2.07 12.02
CA SER A 80 -10.48 2.26 12.10
C SER A 80 -9.78 1.14 12.89
N ARG A 81 -10.43 0.59 13.93
CA ARG A 81 -9.91 -0.53 14.74
C ARG A 81 -9.98 -1.82 13.96
N ASP A 82 -11.09 -2.09 13.28
CA ASP A 82 -11.29 -3.28 12.47
C ASP A 82 -10.29 -3.33 11.31
N LEU A 83 -10.07 -2.20 10.65
CA LEU A 83 -9.06 -2.08 9.61
C LEU A 83 -7.64 -2.31 10.15
N GLN A 84 -7.30 -1.72 11.30
CA GLN A 84 -5.99 -1.94 11.94
C GLN A 84 -5.80 -3.40 12.34
N ALA A 85 -6.85 -4.06 12.84
CA ALA A 85 -6.84 -5.48 13.17
C ALA A 85 -6.69 -6.35 11.92
N PHE A 86 -7.43 -6.06 10.85
CA PHE A 86 -7.33 -6.74 9.57
C PHE A 86 -5.91 -6.68 9.00
N VAL A 87 -5.34 -5.47 8.92
CA VAL A 87 -3.99 -5.22 8.41
C VAL A 87 -2.95 -5.92 9.26
N SER A 88 -2.96 -5.71 10.59
CA SER A 88 -2.05 -6.39 11.51
C SER A 88 -2.14 -7.92 11.41
N GLY A 89 -3.36 -8.43 11.20
CA GLY A 89 -3.67 -9.84 11.00
C GLY A 89 -3.00 -10.45 9.76
N ARG A 90 -2.65 -9.66 8.74
CA ARG A 90 -1.95 -10.16 7.53
C ARG A 90 -0.55 -10.70 7.82
N ALA A 91 0.04 -10.36 8.97
CA ALA A 91 1.32 -10.91 9.42
C ALA A 91 1.17 -12.09 10.40
N SER A 92 -0.05 -12.60 10.60
CA SER A 92 -0.33 -13.70 11.54
C SER A 92 0.19 -15.04 11.02
N PRO A 93 0.87 -15.86 11.84
CA PRO A 93 1.33 -17.19 11.46
C PRO A 93 0.18 -18.16 11.13
N ARG A 94 -1.07 -17.83 11.51
CA ARG A 94 -2.26 -18.61 11.16
C ARG A 94 -2.66 -18.50 9.69
N LEU A 95 -2.19 -17.47 8.98
CA LEU A 95 -2.43 -17.34 7.54
C LEU A 95 -1.48 -18.25 6.74
N PRO A 96 -1.94 -18.85 5.63
CA PRO A 96 -1.08 -19.55 4.68
C PRO A 96 0.09 -18.67 4.23
N ALA A 97 1.26 -19.28 3.99
CA ALA A 97 2.49 -18.56 3.69
C ALA A 97 2.35 -17.59 2.49
N HIS A 98 1.59 -17.95 1.46
CA HIS A 98 1.38 -17.12 0.27
C HIS A 98 0.45 -15.91 0.52
N ARG A 99 -0.39 -15.94 1.56
CA ARG A 99 -1.25 -14.81 1.99
C ARG A 99 -0.63 -13.99 3.13
N ARG A 100 0.39 -14.52 3.80
CA ARG A 100 1.01 -13.94 4.98
C ARG A 100 2.12 -12.95 4.62
N VAL A 101 2.17 -11.82 5.32
CA VAL A 101 3.35 -10.94 5.36
C VAL A 101 4.43 -11.60 6.20
N ASP A 102 5.57 -11.91 5.60
CA ASP A 102 6.75 -12.38 6.30
C ASP A 102 7.40 -11.20 7.04
N ARG A 103 7.31 -11.22 8.38
CA ARG A 103 7.88 -10.19 9.26
C ARG A 103 9.40 -10.03 9.13
N ARG A 104 10.10 -11.02 8.58
CA ARG A 104 11.54 -10.94 8.29
C ARG A 104 11.85 -10.15 7.02
N ARG A 105 10.86 -9.98 6.13
CA ARG A 105 10.96 -9.29 4.83
C ARG A 105 10.23 -7.96 4.79
N ALA A 106 9.13 -7.82 5.53
CA ALA A 106 8.42 -6.56 5.65
C ALA A 106 7.65 -6.42 6.97
N ARG A 107 7.46 -5.17 7.41
CA ARG A 107 6.54 -4.81 8.49
C ARG A 107 5.43 -3.95 7.91
N ILE A 108 4.19 -4.15 8.36
CA ILE A 108 3.03 -3.43 7.86
C ILE A 108 2.29 -2.75 9.01
N ARG A 109 1.67 -1.61 8.72
CA ARG A 109 0.78 -0.91 9.65
C ARG A 109 -0.30 -0.13 8.91
N CYS A 110 -1.44 0.03 9.56
CA CYS A 110 -2.48 0.97 9.19
C CYS A 110 -2.47 2.13 10.19
N VAL A 111 -2.46 3.37 9.70
CA VAL A 111 -2.43 4.57 10.54
C VAL A 111 -3.64 5.42 10.21
N ALA A 112 -4.58 5.54 11.15
CA ALA A 112 -5.74 6.42 11.04
C ALA A 112 -5.46 7.76 11.74
N SER A 113 -5.41 8.83 10.96
CA SER A 113 -5.13 10.19 11.46
C SER A 113 -5.80 11.25 10.58
N ARG A 114 -6.25 12.35 11.19
CA ARG A 114 -6.83 13.50 10.48
C ARG A 114 -7.94 13.11 9.48
N GLY A 115 -8.84 12.23 9.91
CA GLY A 115 -9.99 11.79 9.09
C GLY A 115 -9.62 10.90 7.91
N SER A 116 -8.45 10.26 7.89
CA SER A 116 -8.08 9.31 6.84
C SER A 116 -7.25 8.16 7.40
N ALA A 117 -7.24 7.02 6.71
CA ALA A 117 -6.31 5.94 6.98
C ALA A 117 -5.25 5.82 5.88
N SER A 118 -4.00 5.69 6.31
CA SER A 118 -2.84 5.43 5.47
C SER A 118 -2.30 4.03 5.73
N ILE A 119 -1.78 3.39 4.68
CA ILE A 119 -1.15 2.08 4.78
C ILE A 119 0.35 2.26 4.59
N GLU A 120 1.12 1.72 5.53
CA GLU A 120 2.57 1.74 5.47
C GLU A 120 3.14 0.34 5.51
N LEU A 121 4.13 0.11 4.66
CA LEU A 121 4.95 -1.08 4.63
C LEU A 121 6.42 -0.67 4.67
N VAL A 122 7.22 -1.30 5.54
CA VAL A 122 8.67 -1.15 5.58
C VAL A 122 9.31 -2.45 5.13
N ALA A 123 9.99 -2.43 3.98
CA ALA A 123 10.79 -3.55 3.48
C ALA A 123 12.06 -3.67 4.32
N THR A 124 12.22 -4.79 5.01
CA THR A 124 13.39 -5.05 5.86
C THR A 124 14.49 -5.73 5.05
N ARG A 125 15.75 -5.57 5.48
CA ARG A 125 16.91 -6.29 4.91
C ARG A 125 16.96 -6.26 3.37
N ASN A 126 16.67 -5.10 2.78
CA ASN A 126 16.75 -4.88 1.34
C ASN A 126 15.73 -5.69 0.49
N HIS A 127 14.64 -6.17 1.10
CA HIS A 127 13.56 -6.89 0.40
C HIS A 127 12.59 -5.94 -0.33
N HIS A 128 13.11 -4.99 -1.11
CA HIS A 128 12.31 -3.94 -1.77
C HIS A 128 11.29 -4.50 -2.78
N GLU A 129 11.69 -5.50 -3.57
CA GLU A 129 10.81 -6.19 -4.51
C GLU A 129 9.63 -6.88 -3.80
N TYR A 130 9.92 -7.57 -2.69
CA TYR A 130 8.88 -8.16 -1.85
C TYR A 130 7.96 -7.07 -1.28
N GLY A 131 8.53 -5.95 -0.84
CA GLY A 131 7.79 -4.83 -0.28
C GLY A 131 6.79 -4.21 -1.26
N VAL A 132 7.21 -3.93 -2.49
CA VAL A 132 6.32 -3.37 -3.52
C VAL A 132 5.21 -4.35 -3.90
N ASN A 133 5.53 -5.62 -4.11
CA ASN A 133 4.51 -6.63 -4.41
C ASN A 133 3.51 -6.76 -3.27
N ARG A 134 4.00 -6.74 -2.02
CA ARG A 134 3.14 -6.93 -0.85
C ARG A 134 2.30 -5.70 -0.53
N VAL A 135 2.80 -4.47 -0.72
CA VAL A 135 2.01 -3.26 -0.46
C VAL A 135 0.87 -3.12 -1.47
N VAL A 136 1.11 -3.45 -2.75
CA VAL A 136 0.07 -3.49 -3.78
C VAL A 136 -0.97 -4.55 -3.44
N ASN A 137 -0.55 -5.79 -3.17
CA ASN A 137 -1.48 -6.87 -2.83
C ASN A 137 -2.26 -6.57 -1.54
N LEU A 138 -1.63 -5.97 -0.53
CA LEU A 138 -2.30 -5.58 0.72
C LEU A 138 -3.39 -4.54 0.47
N THR A 139 -3.10 -3.51 -0.35
CA THR A 139 -4.11 -2.51 -0.73
C THR A 139 -5.30 -3.16 -1.43
N HIS A 140 -5.04 -4.11 -2.33
CA HIS A 140 -6.12 -4.88 -2.96
C HIS A 140 -6.92 -5.72 -1.95
N GLU A 141 -6.25 -6.43 -1.04
CA GLU A 141 -6.90 -7.20 0.03
C GLU A 141 -7.77 -6.29 0.94
N ILE A 142 -7.32 -5.07 1.24
CA ILE A 142 -8.09 -4.08 2.01
C ILE A 142 -9.36 -3.67 1.27
N PHE A 143 -9.26 -3.38 -0.03
CA PHE A 143 -10.43 -3.02 -0.81
C PHE A 143 -11.47 -4.14 -0.89
N LEU A 144 -11.03 -5.39 -1.09
CA LEU A 144 -11.93 -6.54 -1.04
C LEU A 144 -12.58 -6.70 0.33
N TYR A 145 -11.82 -6.52 1.41
CA TYR A 145 -12.34 -6.56 2.78
C TYR A 145 -13.42 -5.49 2.98
N LEU A 146 -13.18 -4.25 2.55
CA LEU A 146 -14.13 -3.17 2.71
C LEU A 146 -15.39 -3.36 1.86
N HIS A 147 -15.28 -3.80 0.60
CA HIS A 147 -16.48 -4.13 -0.18
C HIS A 147 -17.31 -5.25 0.43
N THR A 148 -16.67 -6.20 1.13
CA THR A 148 -17.37 -7.34 1.74
C THR A 148 -18.03 -6.97 3.06
N TYR A 149 -17.34 -6.21 3.92
CA TYR A 149 -17.74 -6.00 5.31
C TYR A 149 -18.18 -4.58 5.64
N GLN A 150 -17.92 -3.62 4.74
CA GLN A 150 -18.23 -2.19 4.90
C GLN A 150 -18.70 -1.59 3.55
N PRO A 151 -19.71 -2.19 2.89
CA PRO A 151 -20.12 -1.78 1.54
C PRO A 151 -20.65 -0.34 1.50
N GLU A 152 -21.33 0.14 2.54
CA GLU A 152 -21.83 1.51 2.63
C GLU A 152 -20.69 2.52 2.59
N TYR A 153 -19.61 2.25 3.35
CA TYR A 153 -18.40 3.06 3.33
C TYR A 153 -17.77 3.09 1.92
N MET A 154 -17.71 1.95 1.24
CA MET A 154 -17.16 1.88 -0.12
C MET A 154 -17.99 2.68 -1.11
N TRP A 155 -19.32 2.54 -1.03
CA TRP A 155 -20.24 3.28 -1.87
C TRP A 155 -20.06 4.80 -1.69
N GLU A 156 -20.10 5.30 -0.44
CA GLU A 156 -19.98 6.73 -0.14
C GLU A 156 -18.64 7.34 -0.58
N ASN A 157 -17.55 6.59 -0.52
CA ASN A 157 -16.19 7.14 -0.64
C ASN A 157 -15.48 6.82 -1.96
N PHE A 158 -15.92 5.78 -2.67
CA PHE A 158 -15.23 5.29 -3.88
C PHE A 158 -16.15 5.12 -5.09
N ASP A 159 -17.41 4.71 -4.90
CA ASP A 159 -18.32 4.38 -6.01
C ASP A 159 -19.33 5.49 -6.34
N ALA A 160 -19.69 6.32 -5.36
CA ALA A 160 -20.63 7.42 -5.56
C ALA A 160 -20.08 8.42 -6.61
N PRO A 161 -20.90 8.83 -7.60
CA PRO A 161 -20.54 9.90 -8.52
C PRO A 161 -20.13 11.15 -7.73
N GLN A 162 -18.98 11.72 -8.07
CA GLN A 162 -18.60 13.02 -7.52
C GLN A 162 -19.38 14.07 -8.31
N GLU A 163 -20.44 14.60 -7.69
CA GLU A 163 -21.17 15.78 -8.18
C GLU A 163 -20.26 17.02 -8.31
#